data_AF-A0A2D1STY6-F1
#
_entry.id   AF-A0A2D1STY6-F1
#
_cell.length_a   1.000
_cell.length_b   1.000
_cell.length_c   1.000
_cell.angle_alpha   90.00
_cell.angle_beta   90.00
_cell.angle_gamma   90.00
#
_symmetry.space_group_name_H-M   'P 1'
#
loop_
_entity.id
_entity.type
_entity.pdbx_description
1 polymer ?
#
loop_
_entity_poly.entity_id
_entity_poly.type
_entity_poly.pdbx_seq_one_letter_code
_entity_poly.pdbx_strand_id
1 'polypeptide(L)' 'MPLTTKIIIVTAFGRPRIIVDAIVNNAKDFITKPFTLQTLKSVLYNKLN' A
#
# COMPACT_ATOMS: atom_id res chain seq x y z
N MET A 1 -5.34 8.41 -22.03
CA MET A 1 -5.14 8.81 -20.63
C MET A 1 -3.84 8.19 -20.15
N PRO A 2 -2.92 8.93 -19.52
CA PRO A 2 -1.71 8.30 -18.98
C PRO A 2 -2.12 7.26 -17.92
N LEU A 3 -1.57 6.06 -18.01
CA LEU A 3 -1.77 5.01 -17.01
C LEU A 3 -1.13 5.45 -15.70
N THR A 4 -1.92 6.04 -14.79
CA THR A 4 -1.44 6.41 -13.46
C THR A 4 -1.21 5.14 -12.64
N THR A 5 0.07 4.79 -12.46
CA THR A 5 0.45 3.61 -11.67
C THR A 5 0.15 3.84 -10.20
N LYS A 6 -0.63 2.94 -9.59
CA LYS A 6 -0.97 2.98 -8.16
C LYS A 6 0.10 2.18 -7.39
N ILE A 7 0.82 2.83 -6.48
CA ILE A 7 1.88 2.21 -5.67
C ILE A 7 1.34 1.87 -4.29
N ILE A 8 1.54 0.63 -3.82
CA ILE A 8 1.21 0.19 -2.46
C ILE A 8 2.47 -0.35 -1.81
N ILE A 9 2.76 0.08 -0.60
CA ILE A 9 3.97 -0.28 0.14
C ILE A 9 3.73 -1.52 0.99
N VAL A 10 4.72 -2.41 1.04
CA VAL A 10 4.69 -3.55 1.94
C VAL A 10 5.71 -3.35 3.06
N THR A 11 5.27 -3.33 4.31
CA THR A 11 6.13 -3.03 5.47
C THR A 11 5.97 -4.04 6.61
N ALA A 12 6.86 -4.01 7.59
CA ALA A 12 6.73 -4.76 8.84
C ALA A 12 5.98 -3.92 9.89
N PHE A 13 5.42 -4.57 10.91
CA PHE A 13 4.75 -3.87 12.01
C PHE A 13 5.69 -2.90 12.73
N GLY A 14 5.15 -1.78 13.22
CA GLY A 14 5.90 -0.81 14.03
C GLY A 14 6.85 0.11 13.25
N ARG A 15 6.68 0.27 11.93
CA ARG A 15 7.50 1.16 11.09
C ARG A 15 6.73 2.38 10.52
N PRO A 16 6.23 3.30 11.36
CA PRO A 16 5.41 4.43 10.91
C PRO A 16 6.17 5.41 10.02
N ARG A 17 7.49 5.63 10.25
CA ARG A 17 8.30 6.57 9.46
C ARG A 17 8.33 6.18 7.97
N ILE A 18 8.61 4.91 7.67
CA ILE A 18 8.65 4.38 6.29
C ILE A 18 7.30 4.56 5.58
N ILE A 19 6.20 4.39 6.33
CA ILE A 19 4.86 4.58 5.77
C ILE A 19 4.65 6.05 5.43
N VAL A 20 4.92 6.96 6.36
CA VAL A 20 4.77 8.41 6.14
C VAL A 20 5.61 8.86 4.94
N ASP A 21 6.88 8.48 4.90
CA ASP A 21 7.79 8.84 3.83
C ASP A 21 7.26 8.36 2.47
N ALA A 22 6.75 7.13 2.40
CA ALA A 22 6.24 6.60 1.15
C ALA A 22 4.93 7.27 0.69
N ILE A 23 4.03 7.61 1.62
CA ILE A 23 2.81 8.37 1.29
C ILE A 23 3.16 9.76 0.76
N VAL A 24 4.14 10.44 1.37
CA VAL A 24 4.69 11.72 0.85
C VAL A 24 5.26 11.55 -0.57
N ASN A 25 5.86 10.39 -0.85
CA ASN A 25 6.39 10.02 -2.17
C ASN A 25 5.35 9.37 -3.10
N ASN A 26 4.07 9.71 -2.98
CA ASN A 26 2.96 9.29 -3.84
C ASN A 26 2.54 7.81 -3.75
N ALA A 27 2.93 7.08 -2.71
CA ALA A 27 2.27 5.81 -2.43
C ALA A 27 0.78 6.04 -2.11
N LYS A 28 -0.08 5.18 -2.65
CA LYS A 28 -1.53 5.23 -2.47
C LYS A 28 -2.01 4.50 -1.22
N ASP A 29 -1.22 3.55 -0.74
CA ASP A 29 -1.47 2.86 0.53
C ASP A 29 -0.25 2.05 1.00
N PHE A 30 -0.41 1.36 2.12
CA PHE A 30 0.51 0.35 2.62
C PHE A 30 -0.22 -0.89 3.14
N ILE A 31 0.50 -2.00 3.24
CA ILE A 31 0.08 -3.25 3.88
C ILE A 31 1.18 -3.76 4.80
N THR A 32 0.80 -4.19 6.00
CA THR A 32 1.73 -4.69 7.01
C THR A 32 1.82 -6.21 6.95
N LYS A 33 3.05 -6.75 6.91
CA LYS A 33 3.34 -8.18 7.01
C LYS A 33 3.35 -8.65 8.48
N PRO A 34 2.96 -9.92 8.75
CA PRO A 34 2.38 -10.87 7.79
C PRO A 34 0.93 -10.51 7.44
N PHE A 35 0.50 -10.85 6.23
CA PHE A 35 -0.88 -10.67 5.78
C PHE A 35 -1.38 -11.92 5.08
N THR A 36 -2.71 -12.08 5.04
CA THR A 36 -3.35 -13.16 4.28
C THR A 36 -3.61 -12.74 2.84
N LEU A 37 -3.84 -13.71 1.95
CA LEU A 37 -4.27 -13.42 0.58
C LEU A 37 -5.58 -12.62 0.53
N GLN A 38 -6.48 -12.86 1.48
CA GLN A 38 -7.75 -12.15 1.57
C GLN A 38 -7.56 -10.68 1.93
N THR A 39 -6.66 -10.39 2.89
CA THR A 39 -6.26 -9.02 3.23
C THR A 39 -5.65 -8.31 2.03
N LEU A 40 -4.75 -8.97 1.29
CA LEU A 40 -4.14 -8.39 0.10
C LEU A 40 -5.19 -8.06 -0.98
N LYS A 41 -6.10 -8.99 -1.27
CA LYS A 41 -7.18 -8.78 -2.25
C LYS A 41 -8.08 -7.59 -1.88
N SER A 42 -8.44 -7.47 -0.60
CA SER A 42 -9.26 -6.35 -0.11
C SER A 42 -8.56 -5.00 -0.30
N VAL A 43 -7.28 -4.91 0.06
CA VAL A 43 -6.48 -3.69 -0.12
C VAL A 43 -6.36 -3.33 -1.60
N LEU A 44 -6.08 -4.30 -2.47
CA LEU A 44 -5.98 -4.07 -3.91
C LEU A 44 -7.32 -3.63 -4.53
N TYR A 45 -8.42 -4.30 -4.20
CA TYR A 45 -9.74 -3.98 -4.73
C TYR A 45 -10.19 -2.56 -4.36
N ASN A 46 -9.94 -2.14 -3.11
CA ASN A 46 -10.26 -0.80 -2.63
C ASN A 46 -9.44 0.31 -3.30
N LYS A 47 -8.28 -0.03 -3.88
CA LYS A 47 -7.39 0.95 -4.51
C LYS A 47 -7.42 0.91 -6.01
N LEU A 48 -7.83 -0.19 -6.65
CA LEU A 48 -7.90 -0.32 -8.10
C LEU A 48 -9.17 0.31 -8.69
N ASN A 49 -10.30 0.22 -7.99
CA ASN A 49 -11.51 0.99 -8.29
C ASN A 49 -11.37 2.47 -7.90
#